data_AF-A0A7S1YFC2-F1
#
_entry.id   AF-A0A7S1YFC2-F1
#
_cell.length_a   1.000
_cell.length_b   1.000
_cell.length_c   1.000
_cell.angle_alpha   90.00
_cell.angle_beta   90.00
_cell.angle_gamma   90.00
#
_symmetry.space_group_name_H-M   'P 1'
#
loop_
_entity.id
_entity.type
_entity.pdbx_description
1 polymer ?
#
loop_
_entity_poly.entity_id
_entity_poly.type
_entity_poly.pdbx_seq_one_letter_code
_entity_poly.pdbx_strand_id
1 'polypeptide(L)'
;IKELFEGYGEVALIKFRYKPKEDDEEKPADKANDSGDKKDDADKTEDNNENKSNESKKSPAKGVSGGRKKRVFIPAGKAQVEFAKKEDLEKAAAECLTIKAGEDVEPKRTLELGGNTLKVQLLEESIKKKHRTPFKKENGGGADDTSKKRRQDKVEEPFTFDWKPGCVVSLKGLGADGCDREAIREAICKALAITDEDAKTQKIYIDYSRGQPTGAIRFPEPVDQIKQLRDKLSTGEVEIGGNKVTEATLLEGDQEKEYWKNFIDFKNQQMKNNDGHKRRKRHRSR
;
A
#
# COMPACT_ATOMS: atom_id res chain seq x y z
N ILE A 1 -12.00 1.66 -27.14
CA ILE A 1 -12.68 0.83 -26.10
C ILE A 1 -14.11 1.25 -25.90
N LYS A 2 -14.42 2.52 -25.62
CA LYS A 2 -15.81 3.00 -25.45
C LYS A 2 -16.72 2.58 -26.61
N GLU A 3 -16.33 2.92 -27.83
CA GLU A 3 -17.03 2.55 -29.07
C GLU A 3 -17.23 1.04 -29.24
N LEU A 4 -16.32 0.21 -28.73
CA LEU A 4 -16.46 -1.26 -28.79
C LEU A 4 -17.60 -1.76 -27.91
N PHE A 5 -17.95 -1.02 -26.85
CA PHE A 5 -18.95 -1.41 -25.87
C PHE A 5 -20.25 -0.59 -25.94
N GLU A 6 -20.25 0.58 -26.59
CA GLU A 6 -21.46 1.42 -26.75
C GLU A 6 -22.58 0.73 -27.53
N GLY A 7 -22.27 -0.23 -28.41
CA GLY A 7 -23.28 -1.03 -29.10
C GLY A 7 -24.13 -1.92 -28.16
N TYR A 8 -23.69 -2.13 -26.92
CA TYR A 8 -24.40 -2.91 -25.91
C TYR A 8 -25.27 -2.07 -24.98
N GLY A 9 -24.99 -0.77 -24.89
CA GLY A 9 -25.66 0.16 -24.00
C GLY A 9 -24.77 1.32 -23.57
N GLU A 10 -25.29 2.15 -22.67
CA GLU A 10 -24.59 3.36 -22.23
C GLU A 10 -23.42 3.02 -21.30
N VAL A 11 -22.20 3.32 -21.77
CA VAL A 11 -20.97 3.13 -20.99
C VAL A 11 -20.81 4.31 -20.02
N ALA A 12 -20.95 4.03 -18.72
CA ALA A 12 -20.86 5.03 -17.67
C ALA A 12 -19.40 5.40 -17.33
N LEU A 13 -18.52 4.41 -17.25
CA LEU A 13 -17.12 4.63 -16.85
C LEU A 13 -16.16 3.68 -17.57
N ILE A 14 -15.01 4.22 -17.98
CA ILE A 14 -13.87 3.41 -18.43
C ILE A 14 -12.64 3.75 -17.60
N LYS A 15 -12.12 2.76 -16.88
CA LYS A 15 -10.92 2.90 -16.07
C LYS A 15 -9.76 2.15 -16.69
N PHE A 16 -8.79 2.89 -17.20
CA PHE A 16 -7.54 2.32 -17.68
C PHE A 16 -6.56 2.11 -16.52
N ARG A 17 -5.94 0.93 -16.51
CA ARG A 17 -4.77 0.66 -15.69
C ARG A 17 -3.64 0.29 -16.63
N TYR A 18 -2.81 1.29 -16.89
CA TYR A 18 -1.48 1.07 -17.44
C TYR A 18 -0.53 0.80 -16.29
N LYS A 19 0.23 -0.28 -16.37
CA LYS A 19 1.42 -0.45 -15.55
C LYS A 19 2.58 -0.35 -16.52
N PRO A 20 3.38 0.74 -16.49
CA PRO A 20 4.71 0.67 -17.04
C PRO A 20 5.35 -0.53 -16.35
N LYS A 21 5.93 -1.46 -17.12
CA LYS A 21 6.83 -2.40 -16.45
C LYS A 21 7.95 -1.50 -15.93
N GLU A 22 8.20 -1.53 -14.62
CA GLU A 22 9.52 -1.14 -14.14
C GLU A 22 10.45 -1.95 -15.03
N ASP A 23 11.26 -1.26 -15.84
CA ASP A 23 12.33 -1.91 -16.55
C ASP A 23 12.98 -2.81 -15.50
N ASP A 24 13.17 -4.09 -15.84
CA ASP A 24 14.03 -4.94 -15.04
C ASP A 24 15.39 -4.24 -15.11
N GLU A 25 15.63 -3.23 -14.25
CA GLU A 25 16.92 -2.65 -13.98
C GLU A 25 17.74 -3.89 -13.74
N GLU A 26 18.59 -4.21 -14.72
CA GLU A 26 19.55 -5.28 -14.61
C GLU A 26 20.25 -4.99 -13.30
N LYS A 27 19.85 -5.68 -12.23
CA LYS A 27 20.57 -5.63 -10.97
C LYS A 27 22.00 -5.91 -11.40
N PRO A 28 22.93 -4.96 -11.23
CA PRO A 28 24.30 -5.17 -11.66
C PRO A 28 24.69 -6.50 -11.04
N ALA A 29 25.06 -7.46 -11.88
CA ALA A 29 25.36 -8.82 -11.45
C ALA A 29 26.27 -8.68 -10.23
N ASP A 30 25.80 -9.16 -9.08
CA ASP A 30 26.50 -9.05 -7.81
C ASP A 30 27.93 -9.51 -8.06
N LYS A 31 28.86 -8.55 -8.13
CA LYS A 31 30.28 -8.86 -8.15
C LYS A 31 30.52 -9.53 -6.80
N ALA A 32 30.75 -10.84 -6.85
CA ALA A 32 31.13 -11.63 -5.71
C ALA A 32 32.19 -10.85 -4.92
N ASN A 33 31.85 -10.48 -3.69
CA ASN A 33 32.83 -10.00 -2.73
C ASN A 33 33.81 -11.15 -2.50
N ASP A 34 34.93 -11.05 -3.20
CA ASP A 34 36.19 -11.71 -2.87
C ASP A 34 36.65 -11.16 -1.53
N SER A 35 36.09 -11.69 -0.44
CA SER A 35 36.60 -11.48 0.91
C SER A 35 37.87 -12.30 1.05
N GLY A 36 38.96 -11.74 0.53
CA GLY A 36 40.32 -12.18 0.79
C GLY A 36 40.59 -12.08 2.29
N ASP A 37 40.48 -13.21 2.97
CA ASP A 37 40.89 -13.44 4.34
C ASP A 37 42.43 -13.41 4.38
N LYS A 38 43.01 -12.22 4.60
CA LYS A 38 44.44 -12.07 4.87
C LYS A 38 44.70 -12.31 6.35
N LYS A 39 45.17 -13.51 6.66
CA LYS A 39 45.96 -13.77 7.87
C LYS A 39 47.31 -13.10 7.73
N ASP A 40 47.57 -12.14 8.60
CA ASP A 40 48.92 -11.63 8.85
C ASP A 40 49.63 -12.61 9.79
N ASP A 41 50.47 -13.48 9.22
CA ASP A 41 51.56 -14.11 9.95
C ASP A 41 52.85 -13.34 9.64
N ALA A 42 53.50 -12.89 10.71
CA ALA A 42 54.80 -12.26 10.68
C ALA A 42 55.88 -13.32 10.48
N ASP A 43 56.73 -13.16 9.46
CA ASP A 43 58.14 -13.53 9.58
C ASP A 43 59.03 -12.73 8.61
N LYS A 44 60.21 -12.41 9.09
CA LYS A 44 61.27 -11.64 8.44
C LYS A 44 62.02 -12.53 7.44
N THR A 45 62.35 -12.01 6.26
CA THR A 45 63.71 -12.15 5.70
C THR A 45 63.95 -11.16 4.55
N GLU A 46 65.09 -10.47 4.63
CA GLU A 46 65.74 -9.74 3.56
C GLU A 46 66.42 -10.73 2.60
N ASP A 47 66.26 -10.56 1.28
CA ASP A 47 67.34 -10.24 0.32
C ASP A 47 66.93 -10.57 -1.12
N ASN A 48 67.26 -9.62 -2.00
CA ASN A 48 67.64 -9.70 -3.42
C ASN A 48 67.15 -10.87 -4.30
N ASN A 49 66.59 -10.57 -5.48
CA ASN A 49 67.32 -10.66 -6.75
C ASN A 49 66.41 -10.49 -7.99
N GLU A 50 67.06 -9.96 -9.03
CA GLU A 50 66.71 -9.73 -10.42
C GLU A 50 65.73 -10.67 -11.14
N ASN A 51 64.88 -10.02 -11.96
CA ASN A 51 64.74 -10.25 -13.40
C ASN A 51 64.23 -11.64 -13.88
N LYS A 52 62.99 -11.68 -14.39
CA LYS A 52 62.69 -12.23 -15.73
C LYS A 52 61.23 -12.06 -16.13
N SER A 53 61.08 -11.40 -17.26
CA SER A 53 59.99 -11.52 -18.23
C SER A 53 59.48 -12.95 -18.39
N ASN A 54 58.16 -13.15 -18.37
CA ASN A 54 57.57 -14.29 -19.06
C ASN A 54 56.19 -13.96 -19.63
N GLU A 55 56.15 -13.94 -20.96
CA GLU A 55 54.95 -13.92 -21.79
C GLU A 55 54.07 -15.14 -21.50
N SER A 56 52.87 -14.93 -20.97
CA SER A 56 51.83 -15.95 -20.93
C SER A 56 50.81 -15.71 -22.05
N LYS A 57 50.80 -16.67 -22.96
CA LYS A 57 49.98 -16.79 -24.17
C LYS A 57 48.48 -16.64 -23.88
N LYS A 58 47.87 -15.72 -24.61
CA LYS A 58 46.42 -15.44 -24.65
C LYS A 58 45.74 -16.46 -25.57
N SER A 59 45.10 -17.48 -25.02
CA SER A 59 44.26 -18.42 -25.78
C SER A 59 42.90 -17.77 -26.11
N PRO A 60 42.41 -17.81 -27.36
CA PRO A 60 41.09 -17.31 -27.70
C PRO A 60 40.04 -18.38 -27.38
N ALA A 61 39.49 -18.35 -26.17
CA ALA A 61 38.33 -19.18 -25.83
C ALA A 61 37.08 -18.61 -26.54
N LYS A 62 36.75 -19.22 -27.68
CA LYS A 62 35.47 -19.12 -28.37
C LYS A 62 34.34 -19.58 -27.45
N GLY A 63 33.76 -18.66 -26.68
CA GLY A 63 32.45 -18.83 -26.05
C GLY A 63 31.40 -18.16 -26.89
N VAL A 64 30.72 -18.91 -27.77
CA VAL A 64 29.51 -18.43 -28.45
C VAL A 64 28.42 -18.34 -27.39
N SER A 65 28.32 -17.17 -26.75
CA SER A 65 27.21 -16.82 -25.88
C SER A 65 25.94 -16.86 -26.72
N GLY A 66 25.11 -17.88 -26.52
CA GLY A 66 23.79 -17.98 -27.11
C GLY A 66 22.96 -16.77 -26.69
N GLY A 67 22.97 -15.73 -27.53
CA GLY A 67 22.22 -14.51 -27.31
C GLY A 67 20.76 -14.88 -27.17
N ARG A 68 20.24 -14.80 -25.94
CA ARG A 68 18.81 -14.91 -25.67
C ARG A 68 18.13 -13.88 -26.56
N LYS A 69 17.40 -14.34 -27.58
CA LYS A 69 16.59 -13.47 -28.43
C LYS A 69 15.71 -12.63 -27.50
N LYS A 70 15.98 -11.32 -27.43
CA LYS A 70 15.14 -10.37 -26.70
C LYS A 70 13.74 -10.51 -27.29
N ARG A 71 12.82 -11.10 -26.52
CA ARG A 71 11.42 -11.13 -26.91
C ARG A 71 10.98 -9.67 -26.93
N VAL A 72 10.51 -9.20 -28.08
CA VAL A 72 9.92 -7.87 -28.20
C VAL A 72 8.74 -7.83 -27.23
N PHE A 73 8.87 -7.01 -26.20
CA PHE A 73 7.87 -6.92 -25.14
C PHE A 73 6.76 -5.97 -25.57
N ILE A 74 5.53 -6.47 -25.61
CA ILE A 74 4.35 -5.67 -25.88
C ILE A 74 3.72 -5.32 -24.53
N PRO A 75 3.60 -4.04 -24.16
CA PRO A 75 3.04 -3.65 -22.86
C PRO A 75 1.57 -4.10 -22.74
N ALA A 76 1.25 -4.80 -21.65
CA ALA A 76 -0.09 -5.31 -21.39
C ALA A 76 -0.89 -4.33 -20.50
N GLY A 77 -1.83 -3.61 -21.11
CA GLY A 77 -2.80 -2.77 -20.41
C GLY A 77 -4.01 -3.56 -19.87
N LYS A 78 -4.74 -2.98 -18.92
CA LYS A 78 -6.08 -3.45 -18.52
C LYS A 78 -7.06 -2.29 -18.54
N ALA A 79 -8.29 -2.55 -18.98
CA ALA A 79 -9.39 -1.61 -18.87
C ALA A 79 -10.54 -2.24 -18.07
N GLN A 80 -11.23 -1.43 -17.27
CA GLN A 80 -12.50 -1.79 -16.63
C GLN A 80 -13.58 -0.94 -17.30
N VAL A 81 -14.68 -1.57 -17.71
CA VAL A 81 -15.81 -0.90 -18.36
C VAL A 81 -17.02 -1.11 -17.46
N GLU A 82 -17.68 -0.02 -17.09
CA GLU A 82 -18.92 -0.02 -16.30
C GLU A 82 -20.06 0.50 -17.16
N PHE A 83 -21.19 -0.20 -17.13
CA PHE A 83 -22.41 0.18 -17.84
C PHE A 83 -23.36 0.92 -16.89
N ALA A 84 -24.15 1.84 -17.42
CA ALA A 84 -25.16 2.56 -16.64
C ALA A 84 -26.27 1.63 -16.13
N LYS A 85 -26.61 0.58 -16.89
CA LYS A 85 -27.66 -0.39 -16.56
C LYS A 85 -27.09 -1.81 -16.50
N LYS A 86 -27.68 -2.61 -15.62
CA LYS A 86 -27.31 -4.03 -15.45
C LYS A 86 -27.61 -4.85 -16.71
N GLU A 87 -28.72 -4.56 -17.38
CA GLU A 87 -29.13 -5.27 -18.61
C GLU A 87 -28.07 -5.14 -19.72
N ASP A 88 -27.46 -3.97 -19.85
CA ASP A 88 -26.43 -3.70 -20.87
C ASP A 88 -25.13 -4.46 -20.56
N LEU A 89 -24.79 -4.59 -19.27
CA LEU A 89 -23.70 -5.45 -18.82
C LEU A 89 -23.97 -6.92 -19.16
N GLU A 90 -25.19 -7.41 -18.92
CA GLU A 90 -25.57 -8.80 -19.21
C GLU A 90 -25.53 -9.10 -20.71
N LYS A 91 -26.00 -8.17 -21.56
CA LYS A 91 -25.88 -8.26 -23.03
C LYS A 91 -24.42 -8.31 -23.47
N ALA A 92 -23.59 -7.39 -22.99
CA ALA A 92 -22.17 -7.35 -23.32
C ALA A 92 -21.43 -8.62 -22.86
N ALA A 93 -21.76 -9.14 -21.68
CA ALA A 93 -21.19 -10.38 -21.16
C ALA A 93 -21.65 -11.61 -21.96
N ALA A 94 -22.89 -11.65 -22.46
CA ALA A 94 -23.38 -12.78 -23.26
C ALA A 94 -22.71 -12.88 -24.64
N GLU A 95 -22.21 -11.78 -25.19
CA GLU A 95 -21.58 -11.76 -26.51
C GLU A 95 -20.05 -11.77 -26.49
N CYS A 96 -19.43 -10.99 -25.60
CA CYS A 96 -18.00 -10.67 -25.69
C CYS A 96 -17.12 -11.43 -24.70
N LEU A 97 -17.70 -12.20 -23.77
CA LEU A 97 -16.97 -12.79 -22.66
C LEU A 97 -16.10 -13.96 -23.15
N THR A 98 -14.80 -13.84 -22.89
CA THR A 98 -13.77 -14.83 -23.29
C THR A 98 -13.30 -15.70 -22.14
N ILE A 99 -13.63 -15.34 -20.90
CA ILE A 99 -13.25 -16.11 -19.71
C ILE A 99 -14.48 -16.22 -18.81
N LYS A 100 -14.98 -17.45 -18.60
CA LYS A 100 -16.12 -17.75 -17.72
C LYS A 100 -15.70 -18.76 -16.67
N ALA A 101 -15.95 -18.47 -15.40
CA ALA A 101 -15.51 -19.31 -14.28
C ALA A 101 -14.01 -19.68 -14.27
N GLY A 102 -13.18 -18.89 -14.96
CA GLY A 102 -11.73 -19.08 -15.05
C GLY A 102 -11.24 -19.93 -16.23
N GLU A 103 -12.14 -20.45 -17.06
CA GLU A 103 -11.84 -21.18 -18.30
C GLU A 103 -11.95 -20.23 -19.50
N ASP A 104 -11.06 -20.39 -20.49
CA ASP A 104 -11.16 -19.64 -21.76
C ASP A 104 -12.36 -20.21 -22.55
N VAL A 105 -13.31 -19.35 -22.91
CA VAL A 105 -14.52 -19.68 -23.70
C VAL A 105 -14.50 -18.89 -25.01
N GLU A 106 -15.03 -19.47 -26.08
CA GLU A 106 -15.13 -18.79 -27.37
C GLU A 106 -16.30 -17.78 -27.34
N PRO A 107 -16.03 -16.47 -27.51
CA PRO A 107 -17.08 -15.45 -27.48
C PRO A 107 -17.92 -15.50 -28.76
N LYS A 108 -19.18 -15.06 -28.70
CA LYS A 108 -20.00 -14.87 -29.92
C LYS A 108 -19.42 -13.76 -30.80
N ARG A 109 -18.86 -12.73 -30.17
CA ARG A 109 -18.21 -11.62 -30.83
C ARG A 109 -16.81 -11.41 -30.26
N THR A 110 -15.81 -11.58 -31.11
CA THR A 110 -14.43 -11.28 -30.79
C THR A 110 -14.19 -9.78 -30.90
N LEU A 111 -13.64 -9.17 -29.84
CA LEU A 111 -13.27 -7.75 -29.83
C LEU A 111 -11.77 -7.59 -30.11
N GLU A 112 -11.44 -6.73 -31.06
CA GLU A 112 -10.06 -6.41 -31.43
C GLU A 112 -9.76 -4.93 -31.21
N LEU A 113 -8.53 -4.63 -30.78
CA LEU A 113 -8.04 -3.26 -30.63
C LEU A 113 -6.60 -3.18 -31.12
N GLY A 114 -6.37 -2.44 -32.19
CA GLY A 114 -5.04 -2.30 -32.81
C GLY A 114 -4.45 -3.65 -33.24
N GLY A 115 -5.28 -4.53 -33.83
CA GLY A 115 -4.87 -5.86 -34.30
C GLY A 115 -4.68 -6.91 -33.18
N ASN A 116 -4.99 -6.58 -31.92
CA ASN A 116 -4.89 -7.51 -30.80
C ASN A 116 -6.28 -7.92 -30.31
N THR A 117 -6.50 -9.23 -30.16
CA THR A 117 -7.71 -9.78 -29.56
C THR A 117 -7.75 -9.47 -28.05
N LEU A 118 -8.87 -8.91 -27.58
CA LEU A 118 -9.07 -8.57 -26.18
C LEU A 118 -9.56 -9.75 -25.37
N LYS A 119 -8.98 -9.96 -24.18
CA LYS A 119 -9.54 -10.87 -23.16
C LYS A 119 -10.55 -10.12 -22.29
N VAL A 120 -11.81 -10.53 -22.38
CA VAL A 120 -12.94 -9.97 -21.62
C VAL A 120 -13.39 -10.97 -20.56
N GLN A 121 -13.57 -10.51 -19.33
CA GLN A 121 -14.05 -11.30 -18.19
C GLN A 121 -14.87 -10.41 -17.25
N LEU A 122 -15.79 -10.99 -16.49
CA LEU A 122 -16.50 -10.24 -15.45
C LEU A 122 -15.56 -9.85 -14.31
N LEU A 123 -15.74 -8.63 -13.78
CA LEU A 123 -14.89 -8.10 -12.70
C LEU A 123 -14.95 -9.00 -11.46
N GLU A 124 -16.13 -9.49 -11.11
CA GLU A 124 -16.36 -10.37 -9.96
C GLU A 124 -15.52 -11.66 -10.05
N GLU A 125 -15.47 -12.30 -11.23
CA GLU A 125 -14.67 -13.50 -11.45
C GLU A 125 -13.17 -13.22 -11.31
N SER A 126 -12.71 -12.07 -11.81
CA SER A 126 -11.31 -11.65 -11.71
C SER A 126 -10.87 -11.42 -10.25
N ILE A 127 -11.79 -10.98 -9.38
CA ILE A 127 -11.54 -10.80 -7.94
C ILE A 127 -11.50 -12.16 -7.27
N LYS A 128 -12.48 -13.04 -7.52
CA LYS A 128 -12.52 -14.40 -6.96
C LYS A 128 -11.27 -15.22 -7.30
N LYS A 129 -10.75 -15.12 -8.55
CA LYS A 129 -9.54 -15.83 -8.98
C LYS A 129 -8.29 -15.44 -8.17
N LYS A 130 -8.18 -14.18 -7.73
CA LYS A 130 -7.06 -13.72 -6.88
C LYS A 130 -7.10 -14.32 -5.47
N HIS A 131 -8.26 -14.76 -5.01
CA HIS A 131 -8.41 -15.40 -3.70
C HIS A 131 -8.27 -16.93 -3.77
N ARG A 132 -8.50 -17.55 -4.94
CA ARG A 132 -8.51 -19.01 -5.13
C ARG A 132 -7.23 -19.62 -5.66
N THR A 133 -6.17 -18.84 -5.86
CA THR A 133 -4.83 -19.42 -6.14
C THR A 133 -4.06 -19.50 -4.82
N PRO A 134 -4.21 -20.57 -4.01
CA PRO A 134 -3.11 -20.94 -3.14
C PRO A 134 -1.93 -21.17 -4.07
N PHE A 135 -0.77 -20.60 -3.74
CA PHE A 135 0.47 -20.87 -4.46
C PHE A 135 0.66 -22.39 -4.50
N LYS A 136 0.22 -23.04 -5.57
CA LYS A 136 0.53 -24.43 -5.86
C LYS A 136 2.00 -24.38 -6.26
N LYS A 137 2.88 -24.51 -5.25
CA LYS A 137 4.28 -24.87 -5.43
C LYS A 137 4.25 -26.23 -6.11
N GLU A 138 4.24 -26.23 -7.43
CA GLU A 138 4.49 -27.46 -8.16
C GLU A 138 5.96 -27.79 -8.00
N ASN A 139 6.15 -28.96 -7.41
CA ASN A 139 7.40 -29.63 -7.12
C ASN A 139 8.28 -29.73 -8.36
N GLY A 140 9.42 -29.06 -8.35
CA GLY A 140 10.71 -29.71 -8.55
C GLY A 140 11.53 -29.32 -7.31
N GLY A 141 11.90 -30.22 -6.39
CA GLY A 141 12.59 -31.47 -6.64
C GLY A 141 14.09 -31.20 -6.37
N GLY A 142 14.50 -31.25 -5.11
CA GLY A 142 15.92 -31.08 -4.74
C GLY A 142 16.11 -30.57 -3.30
N ALA A 143 16.21 -31.52 -2.37
CA ALA A 143 16.97 -31.51 -1.12
C ALA A 143 17.35 -30.15 -0.48
N ASP A 144 16.73 -29.82 0.66
CA ASP A 144 17.39 -29.95 1.98
C ASP A 144 16.35 -29.71 3.09
N ASP A 145 16.00 -30.81 3.77
CA ASP A 145 14.91 -30.96 4.73
C ASP A 145 15.43 -30.77 6.15
N THR A 146 15.90 -29.56 6.49
CA THR A 146 16.34 -29.28 7.88
C THR A 146 15.98 -27.91 8.43
N SER A 147 15.29 -27.04 7.69
CA SER A 147 14.88 -25.72 8.21
C SER A 147 13.37 -25.52 8.34
N LYS A 148 12.61 -26.53 8.80
CA LYS A 148 11.30 -26.32 9.44
C LYS A 148 11.50 -25.73 10.85
N LYS A 149 12.17 -24.58 10.94
CA LYS A 149 12.18 -23.79 12.17
C LYS A 149 10.79 -23.18 12.29
N ARG A 150 9.94 -23.88 13.06
CA ARG A 150 8.64 -23.45 13.58
C ARG A 150 8.53 -21.92 13.54
N ARG A 151 7.80 -21.40 12.56
CA ARG A 151 7.20 -20.08 12.69
C ARG A 151 6.16 -20.25 13.78
N GLN A 152 6.59 -20.11 15.04
CA GLN A 152 5.65 -19.92 16.14
C GLN A 152 4.72 -18.79 15.67
N ASP A 153 3.43 -19.09 15.60
CA ASP A 153 2.39 -18.09 15.49
C ASP A 153 2.57 -17.17 16.69
N LYS A 154 3.35 -16.10 16.47
CA LYS A 154 3.53 -15.05 17.46
C LYS A 154 2.13 -14.46 17.61
N VAL A 155 1.47 -14.84 18.70
CA VAL A 155 0.19 -14.26 19.11
C VAL A 155 0.47 -12.78 19.26
N GLU A 156 0.02 -11.99 18.29
CA GLU A 156 0.12 -10.53 18.34
C GLU A 156 -0.78 -10.10 19.49
N GLU A 157 -0.17 -9.67 20.59
CA GLU A 157 -0.89 -9.13 21.73
C GLU A 157 -1.76 -7.96 21.24
N PRO A 158 -3.07 -7.95 21.56
CA PRO A 158 -3.96 -6.88 21.12
C PRO A 158 -3.46 -5.55 21.69
N PHE A 159 -3.54 -4.50 20.89
CA PHE A 159 -3.26 -3.16 21.35
C PHE A 159 -4.25 -2.80 22.46
N THR A 160 -3.74 -2.60 23.67
CA THR A 160 -4.48 -2.07 24.80
C THR A 160 -4.07 -0.63 25.04
N PHE A 161 -5.04 0.25 25.30
CA PHE A 161 -4.80 1.65 25.62
C PHE A 161 -5.61 2.01 26.85
N ASP A 162 -4.92 2.48 27.88
CA ASP A 162 -5.53 2.95 29.13
C ASP A 162 -5.94 4.42 28.96
N TRP A 163 -7.24 4.65 28.75
CA TRP A 163 -7.79 5.99 28.52
C TRP A 163 -8.51 6.50 29.77
N LYS A 164 -8.42 7.81 29.99
CA LYS A 164 -9.15 8.52 31.04
C LYS A 164 -10.36 9.23 30.43
N PRO A 165 -11.51 9.28 31.13
CA PRO A 165 -12.69 9.98 30.62
C PRO A 165 -12.49 11.50 30.54
N GLY A 166 -13.29 12.17 29.72
CA GLY A 166 -13.28 13.62 29.51
C GLY A 166 -12.08 14.11 28.68
N CYS A 167 -11.50 13.25 27.84
CA CYS A 167 -10.27 13.52 27.10
C CYS A 167 -10.49 13.72 25.59
N VAL A 168 -11.74 13.64 25.11
CA VAL A 168 -12.03 13.66 23.67
C VAL A 168 -13.06 14.73 23.32
N VAL A 169 -12.69 15.65 22.42
CA VAL A 169 -13.61 16.62 21.82
C VAL A 169 -13.97 16.17 20.42
N SER A 170 -15.25 15.88 20.19
CA SER A 170 -15.80 15.56 18.87
C SER A 170 -16.13 16.85 18.12
N LEU A 171 -15.75 16.91 16.85
CA LEU A 171 -15.98 18.03 15.94
C LEU A 171 -16.90 17.58 14.80
N LYS A 172 -17.92 18.39 14.49
CA LYS A 172 -18.76 18.24 13.29
C LYS A 172 -18.84 19.53 12.48
N GLY A 173 -19.10 19.38 11.19
CA GLY A 173 -19.16 20.50 10.26
C GLY A 173 -17.79 20.98 9.81
N LEU A 174 -16.81 20.07 9.75
CA LEU A 174 -15.51 20.37 9.14
C LEU A 174 -15.69 20.49 7.63
N GLY A 175 -15.27 21.62 7.05
CA GLY A 175 -15.35 21.86 5.61
C GLY A 175 -14.50 20.87 4.81
N ALA A 176 -14.95 20.50 3.61
CA ALA A 176 -14.17 19.62 2.72
C ALA A 176 -12.90 20.31 2.18
N ASP A 177 -12.96 21.63 2.01
CA ASP A 177 -11.89 22.46 1.46
C ASP A 177 -11.19 23.23 2.59
N GLY A 178 -9.85 23.22 2.57
CA GLY A 178 -9.03 23.96 3.53
C GLY A 178 -8.93 23.36 4.93
N CYS A 179 -9.70 22.31 5.24
CA CYS A 179 -9.56 21.60 6.52
C CYS A 179 -8.56 20.45 6.41
N ASP A 180 -7.47 20.55 7.15
CA ASP A 180 -6.51 19.47 7.37
C ASP A 180 -6.08 19.42 8.85
N ARG A 181 -5.19 18.48 9.18
CA ARG A 181 -4.74 18.29 10.57
C ARG A 181 -3.93 19.48 11.08
N GLU A 182 -3.23 20.19 10.20
CA GLU A 182 -2.41 21.33 10.59
C GLU A 182 -3.31 22.54 10.88
N ALA A 183 -4.34 22.77 10.06
CA ALA A 183 -5.36 23.79 10.31
C ALA A 183 -6.13 23.55 11.61
N ILE A 184 -6.50 22.30 11.92
CA ILE A 184 -7.10 21.96 13.22
C ILE A 184 -6.11 22.23 14.36
N ARG A 185 -4.82 21.94 14.17
CA ARG A 185 -3.81 22.19 15.19
C ARG A 185 -3.60 23.68 15.44
N GLU A 186 -3.51 24.48 14.39
CA GLU A 186 -3.38 25.92 14.47
C GLU A 186 -4.57 26.52 15.24
N ALA A 187 -5.79 26.05 14.95
CA ALA A 187 -6.99 26.43 15.69
C ALA A 187 -6.91 26.07 17.19
N ILE A 188 -6.41 24.88 17.54
CA ILE A 188 -6.18 24.49 18.93
C ILE A 188 -5.18 25.43 19.61
N CYS A 189 -4.05 25.71 18.96
CA CYS A 189 -3.01 26.59 19.49
C CYS A 189 -3.55 28.00 19.73
N LYS A 190 -4.30 28.55 18.77
CA LYS A 190 -4.97 29.85 18.89
C LYS A 190 -6.02 29.88 20.00
N ALA A 191 -6.85 28.83 20.09
CA ALA A 191 -7.90 28.74 21.10
C ALA A 191 -7.32 28.68 22.52
N LEU A 192 -6.25 27.92 22.71
CA LEU A 192 -5.63 27.70 24.02
C LEU A 192 -4.51 28.69 24.35
N ALA A 193 -4.14 29.56 23.40
CA ALA A 193 -2.99 30.46 23.50
C ALA A 193 -1.69 29.73 23.85
N ILE A 194 -1.46 28.59 23.20
CA ILE A 194 -0.24 27.77 23.33
C ILE A 194 0.51 27.72 22.00
N THR A 195 1.78 27.32 22.04
CA THR A 195 2.59 27.11 20.82
C THR A 195 2.35 25.72 20.20
N ASP A 196 2.77 25.51 18.95
CA ASP A 196 2.71 24.18 18.30
C ASP A 196 3.62 23.17 19.03
N GLU A 197 4.76 23.65 19.57
CA GLU A 197 5.67 22.87 20.41
C GLU A 197 5.00 22.42 21.71
N ASP A 198 4.21 23.29 22.36
CA ASP A 198 3.45 22.95 23.55
C ASP A 198 2.37 21.91 23.23
N ALA A 199 1.64 22.07 22.13
CA ALA A 199 0.63 21.10 21.70
C ALA A 199 1.23 19.71 21.43
N LYS A 200 2.44 19.65 20.83
CA LYS A 200 3.21 18.41 20.65
C LYS A 200 3.70 17.84 21.97
N THR A 201 4.19 18.68 22.87
CA THR A 201 4.69 18.28 24.20
C THR A 201 3.58 17.69 25.06
N GLN A 202 2.39 18.29 25.00
CA GLN A 202 1.16 17.79 25.60
C GLN A 202 0.57 16.58 24.87
N LYS A 203 1.18 16.12 23.77
CA LYS A 203 0.75 14.96 22.98
C LYS A 203 -0.72 15.05 22.53
N ILE A 204 -1.20 16.25 22.21
CA ILE A 204 -2.54 16.44 21.66
C ILE A 204 -2.61 15.78 20.28
N TYR A 205 -3.54 14.85 20.11
CA TYR A 205 -3.68 14.09 18.88
C TYR A 205 -4.97 14.45 18.14
N ILE A 206 -4.84 14.70 16.83
CA ILE A 206 -5.96 15.05 15.96
C ILE A 206 -6.32 13.82 15.11
N ASP A 207 -7.51 13.27 15.37
CA ASP A 207 -8.10 12.19 14.60
C ASP A 207 -9.04 12.78 13.53
N TYR A 208 -8.43 13.11 12.39
CA TYR A 208 -9.12 13.66 11.24
C TYR A 208 -8.58 13.05 9.95
N SER A 209 -9.47 12.80 9.00
CA SER A 209 -9.13 12.42 7.63
C SER A 209 -9.64 13.48 6.67
N ARG A 210 -8.79 13.91 5.74
CA ARG A 210 -9.10 14.99 4.79
C ARG A 210 -10.40 14.71 4.04
N GLY A 211 -11.29 15.71 4.00
CA GLY A 211 -12.59 15.64 3.35
C GLY A 211 -13.70 14.98 4.18
N GLN A 212 -13.42 14.55 5.42
CA GLN A 212 -14.48 14.12 6.33
C GLN A 212 -15.17 15.33 6.95
N PRO A 213 -16.51 15.27 7.16
CA PRO A 213 -17.25 16.33 7.84
C PRO A 213 -17.10 16.29 9.36
N THR A 214 -16.45 15.25 9.90
CA THR A 214 -16.29 15.00 11.33
C THR A 214 -14.83 14.69 11.66
N GLY A 215 -14.45 14.95 12.92
CA GLY A 215 -13.14 14.64 13.47
C GLY A 215 -13.18 14.62 15.00
N ALA A 216 -12.07 14.24 15.62
CA ALA A 216 -11.94 14.28 17.07
C ALA A 216 -10.55 14.78 17.49
N ILE A 217 -10.49 15.49 18.61
CA ILE A 217 -9.26 15.94 19.26
C ILE A 217 -9.12 15.16 20.56
N ARG A 218 -7.95 14.54 20.77
CA ARG A 218 -7.66 13.73 21.95
C ARG A 218 -6.57 14.36 22.78
N PHE A 219 -6.82 14.43 24.08
CA PHE A 219 -5.90 14.86 25.11
C PHE A 219 -5.41 13.62 25.88
N PRO A 220 -4.18 13.63 26.41
CA PRO A 220 -3.71 12.52 27.24
C PRO A 220 -4.38 12.49 28.62
N GLU A 221 -4.77 13.66 29.14
CA GLU A 221 -5.34 13.82 30.47
C GLU A 221 -6.50 14.83 30.43
N PRO A 222 -7.48 14.70 31.34
CA PRO A 222 -8.57 15.66 31.44
C PRO A 222 -8.02 16.97 32.00
N VAL A 223 -8.04 18.02 31.17
CA VAL A 223 -7.59 19.37 31.54
C VAL A 223 -8.69 20.39 31.29
N ASP A 224 -8.77 21.44 32.10
CA ASP A 224 -9.80 22.48 31.94
C ASP A 224 -9.73 23.19 30.58
N GLN A 225 -8.55 23.16 29.95
CA GLN A 225 -8.33 23.64 28.58
C GLN A 225 -9.24 22.94 27.56
N ILE A 226 -9.64 21.68 27.79
CA ILE A 226 -10.55 20.95 26.90
C ILE A 226 -11.92 21.64 26.83
N LYS A 227 -12.44 22.08 27.98
CA LYS A 227 -13.71 22.81 28.06
C LYS A 227 -13.61 24.17 27.39
N GLN A 228 -12.51 24.89 27.63
CA GLN A 228 -12.25 26.18 26.99
C GLN A 228 -12.16 26.05 25.46
N LEU A 229 -11.46 25.03 24.97
CA LEU A 229 -11.37 24.74 23.54
C LEU A 229 -12.75 24.45 22.95
N ARG A 230 -13.52 23.55 23.58
CA ARG A 230 -14.90 23.24 23.18
C ARG A 230 -15.73 24.52 23.07
N ASP A 231 -15.68 25.39 24.08
CA ASP A 231 -16.47 26.62 24.10
C ASP A 231 -16.10 27.56 22.97
N LYS A 232 -14.80 27.82 22.77
CA LYS A 232 -14.32 28.69 21.69
C LYS A 232 -14.64 28.17 20.29
N LEU A 233 -14.63 26.85 20.11
CA LEU A 233 -15.02 26.23 18.84
C LEU A 233 -16.54 26.29 18.62
N SER A 234 -17.34 26.03 19.66
CA SER A 234 -18.80 26.08 19.58
C SER A 234 -19.36 27.49 19.39
N THR A 235 -18.71 28.52 19.94
CA THR A 235 -19.08 29.93 19.70
C THR A 235 -18.64 30.44 18.33
N GLY A 236 -17.75 29.71 17.64
CA GLY A 236 -17.13 30.15 16.39
C GLY A 236 -16.13 31.29 16.56
N GLU A 237 -15.58 31.48 17.77
CA GLU A 237 -14.46 32.41 18.02
C GLU A 237 -13.20 31.97 17.27
N VAL A 238 -13.05 30.65 17.08
CA VAL A 238 -11.97 30.05 16.32
C VAL A 238 -12.51 29.28 15.12
N GLU A 239 -11.96 29.60 13.95
CA GLU A 239 -12.28 28.94 12.69
C GLU A 239 -11.18 27.94 12.32
N ILE A 240 -11.55 26.83 11.71
CA ILE A 240 -10.63 25.79 11.25
C ILE A 240 -10.52 25.89 9.73
N GLY A 241 -9.37 26.32 9.24
CA GLY A 241 -9.15 26.51 7.79
C GLY A 241 -10.14 27.51 7.16
N GLY A 242 -10.52 28.56 7.90
CA GLY A 242 -11.50 29.56 7.48
C GLY A 242 -12.97 29.10 7.53
N ASN A 243 -13.25 27.92 8.07
CA ASN A 243 -14.61 27.41 8.25
C ASN A 243 -15.00 27.38 9.73
N LYS A 244 -16.24 27.75 10.03
CA LYS A 244 -16.82 27.62 11.38
C LYS A 244 -17.21 26.18 11.66
N VAL A 245 -16.82 25.68 12.83
CA VAL A 245 -17.26 24.36 13.30
C VAL A 245 -18.74 24.44 13.62
N THR A 246 -19.53 23.47 13.16
CA THR A 246 -20.98 23.46 13.41
C THR A 246 -21.30 23.00 14.84
N GLU A 247 -20.57 22.00 15.32
CA GLU A 247 -20.77 21.43 16.66
C GLU A 247 -19.44 20.95 17.22
N ALA A 248 -19.08 21.40 18.43
CA ALA A 248 -17.96 20.86 19.20
C ALA A 248 -18.46 20.32 20.55
N THR A 249 -18.37 19.01 20.74
CA THR A 249 -18.97 18.31 21.88
C THR A 249 -17.90 17.54 22.64
N LEU A 250 -17.81 17.77 23.96
CA LEU A 250 -16.98 16.96 24.84
C LEU A 250 -17.65 15.59 24.99
N LEU A 251 -16.97 14.52 24.57
CA LEU A 251 -17.49 13.17 24.73
C LEU A 251 -17.30 12.75 26.19
N GLU A 252 -18.37 12.24 26.80
CA GLU A 252 -18.37 11.75 28.18
C GLU A 252 -19.11 10.40 28.24
N GLY A 253 -18.79 9.58 29.25
CA GLY A 253 -19.48 8.32 29.54
C GLY A 253 -19.42 7.29 28.39
N ASP A 254 -20.58 6.80 27.98
CA ASP A 254 -20.69 5.71 26.99
C ASP A 254 -20.25 6.13 25.58
N GLN A 255 -20.44 7.40 25.21
CA GLN A 255 -20.05 7.91 23.89
C GLN A 255 -18.52 7.92 23.73
N GLU A 256 -17.80 8.34 24.78
CA GLU A 256 -16.34 8.34 24.79
C GLU A 256 -15.79 6.90 24.80
N LYS A 257 -16.43 6.01 25.56
CA LYS A 257 -16.08 4.58 25.58
C LYS A 257 -16.24 3.92 24.21
N GLU A 258 -17.32 4.22 23.50
CA GLU A 258 -17.54 3.75 22.13
C GLU A 258 -16.47 4.29 21.17
N TYR A 259 -16.12 5.58 21.28
CA TYR A 259 -15.04 6.17 20.51
C TYR A 259 -13.70 5.43 20.72
N TRP A 260 -13.30 5.19 21.96
CA TRP A 260 -12.05 4.47 22.27
C TRP A 260 -12.08 3.01 21.81
N LYS A 261 -13.21 2.33 21.93
CA LYS A 261 -13.38 0.97 21.39
C LYS A 261 -13.14 0.94 19.88
N ASN A 262 -13.78 1.85 19.14
CA ASN A 262 -13.61 1.96 17.69
C ASN A 262 -12.15 2.29 17.32
N PHE A 263 -11.49 3.15 18.09
CA PHE A 263 -10.07 3.47 17.88
C PHE A 263 -9.15 2.26 18.12
N ILE A 264 -9.38 1.49 19.18
CA ILE A 264 -8.60 0.29 19.50
C ILE A 264 -8.80 -0.78 18.41
N ASP A 265 -10.05 -1.01 17.98
CA ASP A 265 -10.37 -1.96 16.91
C ASP A 265 -9.70 -1.55 15.59
N PHE A 266 -9.74 -0.26 15.26
CA PHE A 266 -9.04 0.28 14.09
C PHE A 266 -7.53 0.05 14.16
N LYS A 267 -6.88 0.29 15.32
CA LYS A 267 -5.44 0.06 15.49
C LYS A 267 -5.07 -1.42 15.39
N ASN A 268 -5.86 -2.29 15.99
CA ASN A 268 -5.68 -3.73 15.89
C ASN A 268 -5.81 -4.21 14.43
N GLN A 269 -6.78 -3.68 13.68
CA GLN A 269 -6.93 -4.02 12.26
C GLN A 269 -5.78 -3.46 11.41
N GLN A 270 -5.30 -2.25 11.71
CA GLN A 270 -4.14 -1.66 11.06
C GLN A 270 -2.87 -2.50 11.27
N MET A 271 -2.64 -3.00 12.49
CA MET A 271 -1.50 -3.89 12.80
C MET A 271 -1.58 -5.19 12.00
N LYS A 272 -2.72 -5.87 12.01
CA LYS A 272 -2.96 -7.10 11.24
C LYS A 272 -2.69 -6.93 9.73
N ASN A 273 -3.15 -5.81 9.16
CA ASN A 273 -2.95 -5.50 7.75
C ASN A 273 -1.46 -5.26 7.43
N ASN A 274 -0.74 -4.54 8.28
CA ASN A 274 0.68 -4.25 8.10
C ASN A 274 1.53 -5.53 8.14
N ASP A 275 1.23 -6.46 9.05
CA ASP A 275 1.98 -7.71 9.14
C ASP A 275 1.71 -8.64 7.96
N GLY A 276 0.48 -8.65 7.43
CA GLY A 276 0.17 -9.28 6.15
C GLY A 276 1.02 -8.74 4.99
N HIS A 277 1.18 -7.41 4.89
CA HIS A 277 2.00 -6.78 3.86
C HIS A 277 3.49 -7.09 3.99
N LYS A 278 4.04 -7.07 5.21
CA LYS A 278 5.44 -7.43 5.46
C LYS A 278 5.73 -8.89 5.10
N ARG A 279 4.84 -9.82 5.46
CA ARG A 279 4.97 -11.25 5.11
C ARG A 279 4.98 -11.47 3.59
N ARG A 280 4.13 -10.75 2.84
CA ARG A 280 4.08 -10.82 1.37
C ARG A 280 5.35 -10.27 0.70
N LYS A 281 5.91 -9.15 1.18
CA LYS A 281 7.16 -8.59 0.63
C LYS A 281 8.35 -9.54 0.80
N ARG A 282 8.47 -10.21 1.95
CA ARG A 282 9.54 -11.19 2.21
C ARG A 282 9.45 -12.44 1.34
N HIS A 283 8.27 -12.81 0.86
CA HIS A 283 8.10 -13.97 -0.03
C HIS A 283 8.34 -13.64 -1.51
N ARG A 284 8.36 -12.36 -1.90
CA ARG A 284 8.66 -11.95 -3.28
C ARG A 284 10.14 -11.67 -3.54
N SER A 285 10.94 -11.53 -2.48
CA SER A 285 12.37 -11.24 -2.55
C SER A 285 13.26 -12.49 -2.43
N ARG A 286 12.65 -13.67 -2.31
CA ARG A 286 13.29 -14.98 -2.42
C ARG A 286 12.75 -15.66 -3.66
#